data_AF-E1IAC7-F1
#
_entry.id   AF-E1IAC7-F1
#
_cell.length_a   1.000
_cell.length_b   1.000
_cell.length_c   1.000
_cell.angle_alpha   90.00
_cell.angle_beta   90.00
_cell.angle_gamma   90.00
#
_symmetry.space_group_name_H-M   'P 1'
#
loop_
_entity.id
_entity.type
_entity.pdbx_description
1 polymer ?
#
loop_
_entity_poly.entity_id
_entity_poly.type
_entity_poly.pdbx_seq_one_letter_code
_entity_poly.pdbx_strand_id
1 'polypeptide(L)'
;MRWDAGAAEAAMAALEQAAQQVERLATQRVDAARVMLREWRGPFRQQFDARLRQADAEDAALVADLRRARAELARLTQLAREEQSRRDRARARWEAEQRERQRQQQAAS
;
A
#
# COMPACT_ATOMS: atom_id res chain seq x y z
N MET A 1 -20.81 -6.22 2.65
CA MET A 1 -19.46 -6.64 2.23
C MET A 1 -18.55 -6.58 3.46
N ARG A 2 -17.85 -7.67 3.80
CA ARG A 2 -16.91 -7.75 4.93
C ARG A 2 -15.52 -7.37 4.42
N TRP A 3 -14.82 -6.46 5.10
CA TRP A 3 -13.44 -6.12 4.76
C TRP A 3 -12.54 -7.35 5.02
N ASP A 4 -11.76 -7.75 4.03
CA ASP A 4 -10.78 -8.83 4.17
C ASP A 4 -9.41 -8.24 4.53
N ALA A 5 -9.08 -8.30 5.82
CA ALA A 5 -7.81 -7.78 6.33
C ALA A 5 -6.60 -8.56 5.79
N GLY A 6 -6.73 -9.88 5.56
CA GLY A 6 -5.65 -10.71 5.06
C GLY A 6 -5.32 -10.39 3.61
N ALA A 7 -6.33 -10.20 2.77
CA ALA A 7 -6.15 -9.77 1.39
C ALA A 7 -5.51 -8.36 1.31
N ALA A 8 -5.93 -7.44 2.18
CA ALA A 8 -5.36 -6.09 2.23
C ALA A 8 -3.88 -6.12 2.66
N GLU A 9 -3.52 -6.90 3.68
CA GLU A 9 -2.13 -7.06 4.13
C GLU A 9 -1.24 -7.69 3.06
N ALA A 10 -1.73 -8.74 2.38
CA ALA A 10 -1.03 -9.36 1.26
C ALA A 10 -0.80 -8.38 0.11
N ALA A 11 -1.81 -7.56 -0.24
CA ALA A 11 -1.68 -6.55 -1.27
C ALA A 11 -0.69 -5.43 -0.89
N MET A 12 -0.71 -4.96 0.36
CA MET A 12 0.28 -3.99 0.85
C MET A 12 1.71 -4.54 0.78
N ALA A 13 1.91 -5.81 1.15
CA ALA A 13 3.20 -6.48 1.06
C ALA A 13 3.67 -6.62 -0.39
N ALA A 14 2.77 -7.01 -1.30
CA ALA A 14 3.08 -7.13 -2.73
C ALA A 14 3.49 -5.78 -3.35
N LEU A 15 2.82 -4.68 -2.99
CA LEU A 15 3.18 -3.33 -3.44
C LEU A 15 4.57 -2.91 -2.96
N GLU A 16 4.91 -3.21 -1.70
CA GLU A 16 6.23 -2.93 -1.15
C GLU A 16 7.32 -3.76 -1.84
N GLN A 17 7.07 -5.05 -2.05
CA GLN A 17 7.99 -5.94 -2.77
C GLN A 17 8.21 -5.50 -4.22
N ALA A 18 7.15 -5.07 -4.91
CA ALA A 18 7.25 -4.52 -6.25
C ALA A 18 8.11 -3.25 -6.29
N ALA A 19 7.92 -2.32 -5.34
CA ALA A 19 8.72 -1.10 -5.24
C ALA A 19 10.21 -1.44 -5.05
N GLN A 20 10.53 -2.35 -4.12
CA GLN A 20 11.89 -2.81 -3.88
C GLN A 20 12.51 -3.51 -5.10
N GLN A 21 11.69 -4.25 -5.87
CA GLN A 21 12.15 -4.91 -7.09
C GLN A 21 12.50 -3.89 -8.17
N VAL A 22 11.69 -2.84 -8.34
CA VAL A 22 11.98 -1.74 -9.28
C VAL A 22 13.27 -1.02 -8.87
N GLU A 23 13.44 -0.66 -7.60
CA GLU A 23 14.67 -0.01 -7.10
C GLU A 23 15.93 -0.87 -7.36
N ARG A 24 15.82 -2.19 -7.17
CA ARG A 24 16.90 -3.14 -7.49
C ARG A 24 17.24 -3.14 -8.97
N LEU A 25 16.23 -3.24 -9.84
CA LEU A 25 16.43 -3.27 -11.29
C LEU A 25 16.99 -1.95 -11.82
N ALA A 26 16.53 -0.81 -11.27
CA ALA A 26 17.06 0.51 -11.59
C ALA A 26 18.56 0.59 -11.26
N THR A 27 18.95 0.14 -10.07
CA THR A 27 20.36 0.10 -9.65
C THR A 27 21.20 -0.78 -10.58
N GLN A 28 20.71 -1.99 -10.90
CA GLN A 28 21.38 -2.90 -11.83
C GLN A 28 21.56 -2.29 -13.23
N ARG A 29 20.55 -1.57 -13.73
CA ARG A 29 20.61 -0.87 -15.01
C ARG A 29 21.68 0.23 -14.99
N VAL A 30 21.75 1.03 -13.92
CA VAL A 30 22.76 2.08 -13.77
C VAL A 30 24.17 1.47 -13.72
N ASP A 31 24.37 0.36 -13.02
CA ASP A 31 25.67 -0.30 -12.95
C ASP A 31 26.09 -0.90 -14.30
N ALA A 32 25.16 -1.54 -15.02
CA ALA A 32 25.41 -2.01 -16.38
C ALA A 32 25.73 -0.86 -17.34
N ALA A 33 24.99 0.25 -17.24
CA ALA A 33 25.21 1.45 -18.04
C ALA A 33 26.59 2.06 -17.78
N ARG A 34 27.07 2.08 -16.53
CA ARG A 34 28.42 2.58 -16.18
C ARG A 34 29.54 1.78 -16.86
N VAL A 35 29.35 0.47 -17.04
CA VAL A 35 30.32 -0.36 -17.77
C VAL A 35 30.33 0.02 -19.25
N MET A 36 29.16 0.13 -19.88
CA MET A 36 29.04 0.48 -21.31
C MET A 36 29.51 1.89 -21.64
N LEU A 37 29.28 2.85 -20.74
CA LEU A 37 29.69 4.25 -20.92
C LEU A 37 31.22 4.46 -20.97
N ARG A 38 32.02 3.48 -20.51
CA ARG A 38 33.48 3.53 -20.67
C ARG A 38 33.90 3.35 -22.14
N GLU A 39 33.09 2.67 -22.94
CA GLU A 39 33.41 2.31 -24.32
C GLU A 39 32.78 3.28 -25.34
N TRP A 40 31.71 3.99 -24.96
CA TRP A 40 30.98 4.87 -25.87
C TRP A 40 31.51 6.32 -25.84
N ARG A 41 31.88 6.84 -27.01
CA ARG A 41 32.31 8.25 -27.23
C ARG A 41 31.42 8.93 -28.27
N GLY A 42 31.32 10.26 -28.20
CA GLY A 42 30.62 11.08 -29.19
C GLY A 42 29.09 11.20 -28.99
N PRO A 43 28.34 11.62 -30.02
CA PRO A 43 26.92 12.00 -29.91
C PRO A 43 25.99 10.90 -29.37
N PHE A 44 26.31 9.63 -29.62
CA PHE A 44 25.53 8.49 -29.12
C PHE A 44 25.56 8.37 -27.59
N ARG A 45 26.63 8.87 -26.95
CA ARG A 45 26.71 8.93 -25.48
C ARG A 45 25.69 9.89 -24.89
N GLN A 46 25.51 11.08 -25.47
CA GLN A 46 24.55 12.05 -24.97
C GLN A 46 23.11 11.54 -25.07
N GLN A 47 22.78 10.85 -26.17
CA GLN A 47 21.47 10.22 -26.34
C GLN A 47 21.24 9.08 -25.33
N PHE A 48 22.27 8.27 -25.09
CA PHE A 48 22.22 7.22 -24.07
C PHE A 48 22.03 7.80 -22.66
N ASP A 49 22.81 8.81 -22.28
CA ASP A 49 22.72 9.49 -20.98
C ASP A 49 21.34 10.15 -20.79
N ALA A 50 20.73 10.68 -21.86
CA ALA A 50 19.37 11.21 -21.81
C ALA A 50 18.33 10.10 -21.57
N ARG A 51 18.42 8.99 -22.30
CA ARG A 51 17.51 7.84 -22.12
C ARG A 51 17.66 7.18 -20.76
N LEU A 52 18.87 7.05 -20.25
CA LEU A 52 19.12 6.49 -18.92
C LEU A 52 18.49 7.36 -17.84
N ARG A 53 18.67 8.69 -17.91
CA ARG A 53 18.02 9.63 -16.98
C ARG A 53 16.50 9.59 -17.06
N GLN A 54 15.95 9.42 -18.25
CA GLN A 54 14.50 9.27 -18.43
C GLN A 54 14.01 7.98 -17.75
N ALA A 55 14.68 6.84 -17.99
CA ALA A 55 14.32 5.58 -17.36
C ALA A 55 14.43 5.63 -15.83
N ASP A 56 15.45 6.31 -15.29
CA ASP A 56 15.60 6.49 -13.84
C ASP A 56 14.47 7.37 -13.25
N ALA A 57 14.04 8.40 -13.98
CA ALA A 57 12.90 9.22 -13.56
C ALA A 57 11.58 8.44 -13.60
N GLU A 58 11.37 7.62 -14.63
CA GLU A 58 10.19 6.76 -14.76
C GLU A 58 10.14 5.70 -13.65
N ASP A 59 11.26 5.06 -13.33
CA ASP A 59 11.34 4.10 -12.22
C ASP A 59 11.08 4.76 -10.87
N ALA A 60 11.65 5.96 -10.64
CA ALA A 60 11.40 6.71 -9.41
C ALA A 60 9.92 7.09 -9.26
N ALA A 61 9.27 7.49 -10.35
CA ALA A 61 7.84 7.77 -10.37
C ALA A 61 7.01 6.51 -10.06
N LEU A 62 7.34 5.39 -10.68
CA LEU A 62 6.65 4.11 -10.44
C LEU A 62 6.78 3.66 -8.97
N VAL A 63 7.98 3.76 -8.39
CA VAL A 63 8.21 3.46 -6.97
C VAL A 63 7.37 4.36 -6.07
N ALA A 64 7.29 5.65 -6.38
CA ALA A 64 6.48 6.60 -5.62
C ALA A 64 4.99 6.25 -5.70
N ASP A 65 4.48 5.87 -6.87
CA ASP A 65 3.09 5.49 -7.07
C ASP A 65 2.74 4.17 -6.35
N LEU A 66 3.64 3.18 -6.37
CA LEU A 66 3.47 1.93 -5.61
C LEU A 66 3.39 2.19 -4.09
N ARG A 67 4.29 3.04 -3.57
CA ARG A 67 4.29 3.43 -2.16
C ARG A 67 3.05 4.25 -1.78
N ARG A 68 2.57 5.13 -2.68
CA ARG A 68 1.33 5.89 -2.49
C ARG A 68 0.12 4.97 -2.45
N ALA A 69 0.02 4.02 -3.37
CA ALA A 69 -1.06 3.03 -3.39
C ALA A 69 -1.07 2.18 -2.12
N ARG A 70 0.12 1.76 -1.64
CA ARG A 70 0.26 1.05 -0.37
C ARG A 70 -0.23 1.88 0.82
N ALA A 71 0.17 3.15 0.90
CA ALA A 71 -0.24 4.06 1.96
C ALA A 71 -1.76 4.28 1.97
N GLU A 72 -2.36 4.42 0.79
CA GLU A 72 -3.82 4.56 0.67
C GLU A 72 -4.55 3.28 1.13
N LEU A 73 -4.07 2.11 0.74
CA LEU A 73 -4.65 0.84 1.20
C LEU A 73 -4.52 0.66 2.72
N ALA A 74 -3.40 1.09 3.30
CA ALA A 74 -3.22 1.10 4.76
C ALA A 74 -4.24 2.01 5.45
N ARG A 75 -4.46 3.22 4.90
CA ARG A 75 -5.47 4.17 5.39
C ARG A 75 -6.88 3.58 5.34
N LEU A 76 -7.26 2.98 4.21
CA LEU A 76 -8.57 2.33 4.03
C LEU A 76 -8.76 1.15 4.99
N THR A 77 -7.71 0.35 5.20
CA THR A 77 -7.72 -0.75 6.17
C THR A 77 -7.98 -0.24 7.59
N GLN A 78 -7.34 0.86 7.98
CA GLN A 78 -7.53 1.47 9.29
C GLN A 78 -8.97 1.98 9.47
N LEU A 79 -9.50 2.70 8.48
CA LEU A 79 -10.89 3.18 8.51
C LEU A 79 -11.89 2.02 8.60
N ALA A 80 -11.66 0.93 7.87
CA ALA A 80 -12.50 -0.26 7.96
C ALA A 80 -12.48 -0.90 9.35
N ARG A 81 -11.30 -0.97 10.00
CA ARG A 81 -11.15 -1.47 11.38
C ARG A 81 -11.89 -0.59 12.39
N GLU A 82 -11.79 0.73 12.24
CA GLU A 82 -12.49 1.70 13.10
C GLU A 82 -14.01 1.60 12.97
N GLU A 83 -14.52 1.50 11.74
CA GLU A 83 -15.95 1.35 11.48
C GLU A 83 -16.49 0.02 12.02
N GLN A 84 -15.74 -1.08 11.83
CA GLN A 84 -16.10 -2.38 12.39
C GLN A 84 -16.16 -2.31 13.92
N SER A 85 -15.13 -1.72 14.55
CA SER A 85 -15.09 -1.54 16.01
C SER A 85 -16.25 -0.66 16.51
N ARG A 86 -16.63 0.38 15.75
CA ARG A 86 -17.77 1.24 16.07
C ARG A 86 -19.08 0.44 16.06
N ARG A 87 -19.28 -0.40 15.05
CA ARG A 87 -20.46 -1.27 14.92
C ARG A 87 -20.54 -2.29 16.06
N ASP A 88 -19.41 -2.90 16.41
CA ASP A 88 -19.35 -3.90 17.47
C ASP A 88 -19.70 -3.27 18.84
N ARG A 89 -19.16 -2.07 19.13
CA ARG A 89 -19.55 -1.31 20.33
C ARG A 89 -21.03 -0.93 20.34
N ALA A 90 -21.58 -0.50 19.20
CA ALA A 90 -22.99 -0.14 19.10
C ALA A 90 -23.91 -1.35 19.36
N ARG A 91 -23.54 -2.50 18.80
CA ARG A 91 -24.26 -3.77 19.02
C ARG A 91 -24.20 -4.20 20.49
N ALA A 92 -23.02 -4.18 21.10
CA ALA A 92 -22.85 -4.55 22.50
C ALA A 92 -23.68 -3.66 23.45
N ARG A 93 -23.74 -2.34 23.18
CA ARG A 93 -24.61 -1.42 23.93
C ARG A 93 -26.09 -1.76 23.76
N TRP A 94 -26.53 -1.96 22.53
CA TRP A 94 -27.91 -2.34 22.26
C TRP A 94 -28.30 -3.66 22.96
N GLU A 95 -27.43 -4.67 22.90
CA GLU A 95 -27.65 -5.96 23.60
C GLU A 95 -27.68 -5.80 25.13
N ALA A 96 -26.92 -4.87 25.70
CA ALA A 96 -26.96 -4.56 27.13
C ALA A 96 -28.30 -3.89 27.50
N GLU A 97 -28.73 -2.88 26.74
CA GLU A 97 -30.01 -2.18 26.94
C GLU A 97 -31.20 -3.13 26.83
N GLN A 98 -31.21 -4.03 25.84
CA GLN A 98 -32.29 -5.02 25.69
C GLN A 98 -32.34 -5.98 26.88
N ARG A 99 -31.20 -6.46 27.36
CA ARG A 99 -31.12 -7.34 28.55
C ARG A 99 -31.58 -6.63 29.83
N GLU A 100 -31.32 -5.34 29.94
CA GLU A 100 -31.81 -4.55 31.07
C GLU A 100 -33.32 -4.33 31.02
N ARG A 101 -33.86 -3.98 29.85
CA ARG A 101 -35.32 -3.86 29.63
C ARG A 101 -36.06 -5.16 29.92
N GLN A 102 -35.53 -6.31 29.46
CA GLN A 102 -36.11 -7.62 29.74
C GLN A 102 -36.12 -7.93 31.24
N ARG A 103 -35.04 -7.62 31.97
CA ARG A 103 -34.97 -7.79 33.43
C ARG A 103 -35.99 -6.91 34.16
N GLN A 104 -36.16 -5.66 33.72
CA GLN A 104 -37.16 -4.75 34.30
C GLN A 104 -38.60 -5.25 34.05
N GLN A 105 -38.89 -5.78 32.87
CA GLN A 105 -40.20 -6.35 32.54
C GLN A 105 -40.52 -7.60 33.38
N GLN A 106 -39.53 -8.47 33.58
CA GLN A 106 -39.68 -9.66 34.44
C GLN A 106 -39.86 -9.33 35.92
N ALA A 107 -39.24 -8.25 36.41
CA ALA A 107 -39.40 -7.81 37.80
C ALA A 107 -40.75 -7.09 38.06
N ALA A 108 -41.41 -6.63 37.00
CA ALA A 108 -42.69 -5.91 37.07
C ALA A 108 -43.92 -6.79 36.79
N SER A 109 -43.72 -8.06 36.40
CA SER A 109 -44.77 -9.07 36.20
C SER A 109 -44.84 -10.01 37.41
#